data_AF-A0A949L408-F1
#
_entry.id   AF-A0A949L408-F1
#
_cell.length_a   1.000
_cell.length_b   1.000
_cell.length_c   1.000
_cell.angle_alpha   90.00
_cell.angle_beta   90.00
_cell.angle_gamma   90.00
#
_symmetry.space_group_name_H-M   'P 1'
#
loop_
_entity.id
_entity.type
_entity.pdbx_description
1 polymer ?
#
loop_
_entity_poly.entity_id
_entity_poly.type
_entity_poly.pdbx_seq_one_letter_code
_entity_poly.pdbx_strand_id
1 'polypeptide(L)'
;MKSRISLICPGVISPLQKEMNELALSDYDYLEINVTDNLQPIKNGKILFSVYVDSTGINIEMMRMLKKISRFGQNFFEGSSIVLFVSGDSELYTKAMARKIILYLNQAGASFIGRPLVETTGSMKNLAHIAMSKNLMVRDTALELSKDLVNRLMVDNPPKKETPELLVLYSSNWETSNTLMLWSSVKPLLNGVKIKEIHIENGSVRDCIGCPYKTCKHYGQQERCYYGGIMVTEVYPAVLSCDALLLLCPNYNDSISANLSAVINRLTALFRKTQFYDKYLFSIIVSGHSGSDLLAEQLISALNINKTFRLPSNFTMMETANDPGDVLKLDDIESRIERFADNIKKTLIK
;
A
#
# COMPACT_ATOMS: atom_id res chain seq x y z
N MET A 1 -25.82 9.53 16.98
CA MET A 1 -25.55 10.14 15.67
C MET A 1 -24.68 9.13 14.93
N LYS A 2 -25.14 8.55 13.81
CA LYS A 2 -24.33 7.57 13.08
C LYS A 2 -23.08 8.26 12.53
N SER A 3 -21.93 7.59 12.55
CA SER A 3 -20.69 8.14 11.98
C SER A 3 -20.86 8.33 10.47
N ARG A 4 -20.44 9.50 9.94
CA ARG A 4 -20.65 9.87 8.54
C ARG A 4 -19.51 9.37 7.64
N ILE A 5 -19.85 8.73 6.52
CA ILE A 5 -18.90 8.24 5.50
C ILE A 5 -19.09 9.03 4.20
N SER A 6 -18.00 9.31 3.47
CA SER A 6 -18.10 9.78 2.08
C SER A 6 -17.97 8.59 1.13
N LEU A 7 -19.00 8.34 0.33
CA LEU A 7 -18.98 7.36 -0.76
C LEU A 7 -18.59 8.09 -2.06
N ILE A 8 -17.38 7.84 -2.56
CA ILE A 8 -16.98 8.28 -3.89
C ILE A 8 -17.24 7.13 -4.86
N CYS A 9 -18.21 7.29 -5.75
CA CYS A 9 -18.68 6.25 -6.68
C CYS A 9 -18.69 6.79 -8.12
N PRO A 10 -17.53 6.83 -8.82
CA PRO A 10 -17.39 7.57 -10.06
C PRO A 10 -18.20 6.99 -11.23
N GLY A 11 -19.16 7.76 -11.74
CA GLY A 11 -19.86 7.47 -12.98
C GLY A 11 -20.75 6.22 -12.91
N VAL A 12 -20.39 5.20 -13.70
CA VAL A 12 -21.20 3.98 -13.87
C VAL A 12 -21.01 3.05 -12.67
N ILE A 13 -22.11 2.45 -12.23
CA ILE A 13 -22.16 1.48 -11.14
C ILE A 13 -22.73 0.14 -11.66
N SER A 14 -22.12 -0.98 -11.29
CA SER A 14 -22.69 -2.30 -11.61
C SER A 14 -23.73 -2.73 -10.56
N PRO A 15 -24.67 -3.66 -10.88
CA PRO A 15 -25.64 -4.15 -9.91
C PRO A 15 -24.98 -4.74 -8.65
N LEU A 16 -23.92 -5.53 -8.81
CA LEU A 16 -23.17 -6.10 -7.68
C LEU A 16 -22.51 -5.02 -6.82
N GLN A 17 -21.86 -4.04 -7.46
CA GLN A 17 -21.21 -2.95 -6.74
C GLN A 17 -22.22 -2.12 -5.94
N LYS A 18 -23.42 -1.90 -6.48
CA LYS A 18 -24.52 -1.23 -5.78
C LYS A 18 -24.90 -1.99 -4.51
N GLU A 19 -25.10 -3.30 -4.60
CA GLU A 19 -25.41 -4.13 -3.43
C GLU A 19 -24.28 -4.15 -2.39
N MET A 20 -23.02 -4.19 -2.84
CA MET A 20 -21.84 -4.10 -1.96
C MET A 20 -21.85 -2.77 -1.19
N ASN A 21 -22.14 -1.66 -1.86
CA ASN A 21 -22.22 -0.34 -1.24
C ASN A 21 -23.38 -0.26 -0.23
N GLU A 22 -24.58 -0.69 -0.63
CA GLU A 22 -25.79 -0.65 0.22
C GLU A 22 -25.60 -1.48 1.49
N LEU A 23 -25.07 -2.71 1.38
CA LEU A 23 -24.84 -3.56 2.54
C LEU A 23 -23.74 -3.00 3.44
N ALA A 24 -22.61 -2.57 2.85
CA ALA A 24 -21.46 -2.10 3.62
C ALA A 24 -21.74 -0.79 4.36
N LEU A 25 -22.64 0.04 3.83
CA LEU A 25 -23.01 1.34 4.40
C LEU A 25 -24.33 1.30 5.22
N SER A 26 -25.02 0.17 5.30
CA SER A 26 -26.33 0.02 6.00
C SER A 26 -26.37 0.57 7.43
N ASP A 27 -25.23 0.52 8.14
CA ASP A 27 -25.10 0.95 9.53
C ASP A 27 -24.66 2.42 9.68
N TYR A 28 -24.36 3.12 8.59
CA TYR A 28 -23.73 4.46 8.58
C TYR A 28 -24.53 5.47 7.76
N ASP A 29 -24.48 6.74 8.16
CA ASP A 29 -24.95 7.83 7.29
C ASP A 29 -23.86 8.11 6.25
N TYR A 30 -24.21 8.30 4.99
CA TYR A 30 -23.22 8.57 3.96
C TYR A 30 -23.63 9.68 3.00
N LEU A 31 -22.61 10.35 2.44
CA LEU A 31 -22.75 11.30 1.33
C LEU A 31 -22.17 10.66 0.07
N GLU A 32 -22.99 10.51 -0.96
CA GLU A 32 -22.55 9.99 -2.26
C GLU A 32 -22.03 11.11 -3.16
N ILE A 33 -20.88 10.85 -3.79
CA ILE A 33 -20.19 11.72 -4.75
C ILE A 33 -19.91 10.89 -6.00
N ASN A 34 -20.73 11.09 -7.03
CA ASN A 34 -20.69 10.28 -8.25
C ASN A 34 -20.11 11.01 -9.48
N VAL A 35 -19.97 12.34 -9.40
CA VAL A 35 -19.41 13.18 -10.46
C VAL A 35 -18.35 14.14 -9.93
N THR A 36 -17.37 14.45 -10.77
CA THR A 36 -16.17 15.25 -10.47
C THR A 36 -16.52 16.66 -10.02
N ASP A 37 -17.61 17.24 -10.51
CA ASP A 37 -18.02 18.60 -10.16
C ASP A 37 -18.43 18.70 -8.69
N ASN A 38 -19.03 17.63 -8.14
CA ASN A 38 -19.43 17.53 -6.74
C ASN A 38 -18.27 17.13 -5.81
N LEU A 39 -17.15 16.64 -6.35
CA LEU A 39 -16.00 16.20 -5.57
C LEU A 39 -15.21 17.40 -5.02
N GLN A 40 -15.26 17.60 -3.71
CA GLN A 40 -14.51 18.65 -3.00
C GLN A 40 -13.47 18.03 -2.07
N PRO A 41 -12.45 18.79 -1.60
CA PRO A 41 -11.50 18.28 -0.61
C PRO A 41 -12.20 17.72 0.63
N ILE A 42 -11.74 16.57 1.13
CA ILE A 42 -12.32 15.85 2.27
C ILE A 42 -11.24 15.69 3.33
N LYS A 43 -11.35 16.45 4.42
CA LYS A 43 -10.39 16.39 5.53
C LYS A 43 -10.94 15.57 6.70
N ASN A 44 -10.06 14.85 7.39
CA ASN A 44 -10.39 14.05 8.59
C ASN A 44 -11.59 13.11 8.39
N GLY A 45 -11.76 12.58 7.18
CA GLY A 45 -12.91 11.78 6.77
C GLY A 45 -12.62 10.28 6.68
N LYS A 46 -13.66 9.47 6.81
CA LYS A 46 -13.66 8.05 6.43
C LYS A 46 -14.33 7.93 5.07
N ILE A 47 -13.64 7.34 4.10
CA ILE A 47 -14.07 7.36 2.69
C ILE A 47 -14.10 5.94 2.13
N LEU A 48 -15.19 5.61 1.46
CA LEU A 48 -15.28 4.44 0.59
C LEU A 48 -15.14 4.92 -0.85
N PHE A 49 -14.09 4.48 -1.54
CA PHE A 49 -13.89 4.72 -2.97
C PHE A 49 -14.32 3.47 -3.75
N SER A 50 -15.51 3.51 -4.32
CA SER A 50 -16.15 2.37 -4.97
C SER A 50 -16.14 2.58 -6.49
N VAL A 51 -15.36 1.78 -7.22
CA VAL A 51 -15.20 1.90 -8.68
C VAL A 51 -15.64 0.65 -9.40
N TYR A 52 -16.31 0.87 -10.52
CA TYR A 52 -16.52 -0.13 -11.54
C TYR A 52 -15.74 0.20 -12.80
N VAL A 53 -15.16 -0.82 -13.43
CA VAL A 53 -14.51 -0.75 -14.74
C VAL A 53 -15.16 -1.75 -15.68
N ASP A 54 -15.46 -1.33 -16.90
CA ASP A 54 -16.02 -2.23 -17.91
C ASP A 54 -14.97 -3.23 -18.45
N SER A 55 -15.35 -4.00 -19.46
CA SER A 55 -14.47 -4.99 -20.10
C SER A 55 -13.21 -4.40 -20.75
N THR A 56 -13.18 -3.09 -20.99
CA THR A 56 -12.00 -2.36 -21.50
C THR A 56 -11.08 -1.86 -20.39
N GLY A 57 -11.52 -1.93 -19.13
CA GLY A 57 -10.79 -1.44 -17.98
C GLY A 57 -10.87 0.08 -17.81
N ILE A 58 -11.80 0.76 -18.50
CA ILE A 58 -11.89 2.22 -18.52
C ILE A 58 -13.04 2.69 -17.60
N ASN A 59 -12.76 3.72 -16.80
CA ASN A 59 -13.78 4.54 -16.15
C ASN A 59 -13.40 6.02 -16.31
N ILE A 60 -14.10 6.72 -17.21
CA ILE A 60 -13.77 8.11 -17.59
C ILE A 60 -13.98 9.06 -16.42
N GLU A 61 -15.07 8.89 -15.66
CA GLU A 61 -15.40 9.79 -14.57
C GLU A 61 -14.42 9.65 -13.41
N MET A 62 -13.98 8.43 -13.11
CA MET A 62 -12.88 8.17 -12.18
C MET A 62 -11.60 8.90 -12.63
N MET A 63 -11.23 8.83 -13.90
CA MET A 63 -10.04 9.54 -14.40
C MET A 63 -10.18 11.08 -14.26
N ARG A 64 -11.38 11.63 -14.46
CA ARG A 64 -11.66 13.06 -14.21
C ARG A 64 -11.51 13.42 -12.73
N MET A 65 -12.00 12.58 -11.83
CA MET A 65 -11.85 12.75 -10.38
C MET A 65 -10.38 12.69 -9.96
N LEU A 66 -9.63 11.67 -10.39
CA LEU A 66 -8.20 11.53 -10.07
C LEU A 66 -7.39 12.73 -10.60
N LYS A 67 -7.73 13.25 -11.78
CA LYS A 67 -7.13 14.49 -12.32
C LYS A 67 -7.42 15.71 -11.43
N LYS A 68 -8.66 15.87 -10.94
CA LYS A 68 -9.03 16.97 -10.03
C LYS A 68 -8.27 16.87 -8.70
N ILE A 69 -8.21 15.67 -8.13
CA ILE A 69 -7.49 15.37 -6.88
C ILE A 69 -5.99 15.70 -7.04
N SER A 70 -5.36 15.19 -8.10
CA SER A 70 -3.93 15.40 -8.38
C SER A 70 -3.59 16.89 -8.55
N ARG A 71 -4.45 17.65 -9.25
CA ARG A 71 -4.25 19.11 -9.44
C ARG A 71 -4.37 19.93 -8.15
N PHE A 72 -5.11 19.44 -7.16
CA PHE A 72 -5.22 20.11 -5.87
C PHE A 72 -3.98 19.92 -4.99
N GLY A 73 -3.30 18.77 -5.12
CA GLY A 73 -2.08 18.44 -4.40
C GLY A 73 -2.30 17.66 -3.09
N GLN A 74 -1.31 17.70 -2.21
CA GLN A 74 -1.14 16.76 -1.08
C GLN A 74 -2.19 16.86 0.04
N ASN A 75 -3.06 17.87 0.01
CA ASN A 75 -4.00 18.16 1.10
C ASN A 75 -5.47 17.87 0.75
N PHE A 76 -5.73 17.21 -0.39
CA PHE A 76 -7.11 16.90 -0.79
C PHE A 76 -7.81 15.97 0.22
N PHE A 77 -7.07 15.00 0.74
CA PHE A 77 -7.52 14.00 1.71
C PHE A 77 -6.80 14.10 3.06
N GLU A 78 -6.37 15.30 3.46
CA GLU A 78 -5.63 15.54 4.69
C GLU A 78 -6.32 14.90 5.92
N GLY A 79 -5.63 14.01 6.62
CA GLY A 79 -6.15 13.31 7.80
C GLY A 79 -7.24 12.26 7.51
N SER A 80 -7.54 11.99 6.24
CA SER A 80 -8.58 11.03 5.84
C SER A 80 -8.03 9.61 5.68
N SER A 81 -8.89 8.62 5.90
CA SER A 81 -8.60 7.21 5.67
C SER A 81 -9.58 6.64 4.65
N ILE A 82 -9.05 5.85 3.71
CA ILE A 82 -9.82 5.37 2.56
C ILE A 82 -9.74 3.84 2.46
N VAL A 83 -10.84 3.22 2.05
CA VAL A 83 -10.90 1.83 1.56
C VAL A 83 -11.54 1.79 0.18
N LEU A 84 -11.25 0.73 -0.59
CA LEU A 84 -11.64 0.60 -1.98
C LEU A 84 -12.51 -0.63 -2.21
N PHE A 85 -13.54 -0.45 -3.04
CA PHE A 85 -14.15 -1.53 -3.80
C PHE A 85 -13.80 -1.34 -5.28
N VAL A 86 -13.32 -2.39 -5.93
CA VAL A 86 -13.08 -2.38 -7.38
C VAL A 86 -13.75 -3.59 -8.02
N SER A 87 -14.76 -3.32 -8.84
CA SER A 87 -15.49 -4.31 -9.62
C SER A 87 -15.18 -4.19 -11.10
N GLY A 88 -15.08 -5.31 -11.81
CA GLY A 88 -14.87 -5.30 -13.25
C GLY A 88 -15.61 -6.40 -13.99
N ASP A 89 -15.86 -6.19 -15.29
CA ASP A 89 -16.54 -7.18 -16.15
C ASP A 89 -15.60 -8.27 -16.69
N SER A 90 -14.29 -8.09 -16.56
CA SER A 90 -13.28 -9.03 -17.03
C SER A 90 -12.38 -9.53 -15.90
N GLU A 91 -11.53 -10.52 -16.21
CA GLU A 91 -10.48 -10.98 -15.28
C GLU A 91 -9.28 -10.03 -15.21
N LEU A 92 -9.28 -8.98 -16.02
CA LEU A 92 -8.18 -8.03 -16.14
C LEU A 92 -8.54 -6.68 -15.50
N TYR A 93 -7.53 -5.82 -15.38
CA TYR A 93 -7.62 -4.40 -15.02
C TYR A 93 -7.96 -4.06 -13.56
N THR A 94 -8.81 -4.81 -12.86
CA THR A 94 -9.27 -4.47 -11.49
C THR A 94 -8.11 -4.18 -10.53
N LYS A 95 -7.10 -5.05 -10.51
CA LYS A 95 -5.92 -4.89 -9.65
C LYS A 95 -5.03 -3.72 -10.04
N ALA A 96 -4.83 -3.54 -11.34
CA ALA A 96 -4.07 -2.43 -11.89
C ALA A 96 -4.75 -1.09 -11.58
N MET A 97 -6.08 -1.06 -11.63
CA MET A 97 -6.85 0.12 -11.28
C MET A 97 -6.79 0.40 -9.78
N ALA A 98 -6.95 -0.62 -8.95
CA ALA A 98 -6.90 -0.47 -7.49
C ALA A 98 -5.57 0.16 -7.01
N ARG A 99 -4.43 -0.37 -7.46
CA ARG A 99 -3.11 0.16 -7.07
C ARG A 99 -2.88 1.58 -7.58
N LYS A 100 -3.36 1.90 -8.79
CA LYS A 100 -3.32 3.25 -9.35
C LYS A 100 -4.15 4.23 -8.53
N ILE A 101 -5.41 3.90 -8.24
CA ILE A 101 -6.29 4.73 -7.40
C ILE A 101 -5.61 4.98 -6.06
N ILE A 102 -5.14 3.93 -5.38
CA ILE A 102 -4.47 4.06 -4.08
C ILE A 102 -3.28 5.02 -4.16
N LEU A 103 -2.45 4.94 -5.21
CA LEU A 103 -1.31 5.86 -5.38
C LEU A 103 -1.76 7.32 -5.49
N TYR A 104 -2.71 7.62 -6.38
CA TYR A 104 -3.22 8.99 -6.58
C TYR A 104 -3.81 9.57 -5.29
N LEU A 105 -4.64 8.78 -4.60
CA LEU A 105 -5.28 9.22 -3.35
C LEU A 105 -4.24 9.38 -2.23
N ASN A 106 -3.24 8.50 -2.15
CA ASN A 106 -2.18 8.57 -1.14
C ASN A 106 -1.30 9.82 -1.30
N GLN A 107 -0.92 10.14 -2.54
CA GLN A 107 -0.19 11.38 -2.87
C GLN A 107 -1.01 12.64 -2.61
N ALA A 108 -2.33 12.50 -2.52
CA ALA A 108 -3.24 13.58 -2.18
C ALA A 108 -3.58 13.63 -0.67
N GLY A 109 -2.83 12.90 0.16
CA GLY A 109 -2.92 12.97 1.63
C GLY A 109 -3.71 11.84 2.29
N ALA A 110 -4.21 10.86 1.54
CA ALA A 110 -5.00 9.76 2.10
C ALA A 110 -4.14 8.67 2.76
N SER A 111 -4.62 8.15 3.88
CA SER A 111 -4.10 6.93 4.51
C SER A 111 -4.95 5.70 4.17
N PHE A 112 -4.35 4.51 4.21
CA PHE A 112 -5.03 3.24 3.98
C PHE A 112 -4.70 2.24 5.09
N ILE A 113 -5.73 1.54 5.57
CA ILE A 113 -5.55 0.38 6.44
C ILE A 113 -4.86 -0.76 5.68
N GLY A 114 -4.36 -1.75 6.40
CA GLY A 114 -3.89 -2.98 5.79
C GLY A 114 -4.99 -3.69 5.00
N ARG A 115 -4.67 -4.21 3.81
CA ARG A 115 -5.64 -4.85 2.90
C ARG A 115 -6.90 -3.97 2.71
N PRO A 116 -6.76 -2.79 2.09
CA PRO A 116 -7.84 -1.81 1.99
C PRO A 116 -8.75 -2.04 0.78
N LEU A 117 -8.80 -3.25 0.22
CA LEU A 117 -9.44 -3.53 -1.07
C LEU A 117 -10.37 -4.75 -0.98
N VAL A 118 -11.61 -4.60 -1.44
CA VAL A 118 -12.44 -5.70 -1.96
C VAL A 118 -12.42 -5.64 -3.48
N GLU A 119 -12.01 -6.74 -4.11
CA GLU A 119 -11.86 -6.86 -5.56
C GLU A 119 -12.83 -7.92 -6.08
N THR A 120 -13.60 -7.60 -7.12
CA THR A 120 -14.48 -8.56 -7.81
C THR A 120 -14.17 -8.53 -9.31
N THR A 121 -13.51 -9.57 -9.83
CA THR A 121 -13.32 -9.74 -11.28
C THR A 121 -14.61 -10.18 -11.96
N GLY A 122 -14.65 -10.21 -13.29
CA GLY A 122 -15.85 -10.52 -14.08
C GLY A 122 -16.55 -11.82 -13.66
N SER A 123 -15.80 -12.90 -13.45
CA SER A 123 -16.32 -14.17 -12.92
C SER A 123 -16.28 -14.28 -11.40
N MET A 124 -15.69 -13.30 -10.71
CA MET A 124 -15.41 -13.29 -9.27
C MET A 124 -14.61 -14.51 -8.77
N LYS A 125 -13.92 -15.24 -9.66
CA LYS A 125 -13.11 -16.42 -9.31
C LYS A 125 -12.01 -16.09 -8.31
N ASN A 126 -11.55 -14.84 -8.28
CA ASN A 126 -10.58 -14.34 -7.30
C ASN A 126 -11.08 -14.50 -5.84
N LEU A 127 -12.40 -14.57 -5.61
CA LEU A 127 -13.00 -14.78 -4.29
C LEU A 127 -13.31 -16.24 -3.96
N ALA A 128 -13.21 -17.17 -4.91
CA ALA A 128 -13.65 -18.57 -4.74
C ALA A 128 -13.00 -19.28 -3.54
N HIS A 129 -11.71 -19.04 -3.30
CA HIS A 129 -10.99 -19.63 -2.18
C HIS A 129 -11.48 -19.09 -0.82
N ILE A 130 -11.85 -17.81 -0.75
CA ILE A 130 -12.41 -17.18 0.45
C ILE A 130 -13.81 -17.72 0.70
N ALA A 131 -14.63 -17.78 -0.35
CA ALA A 131 -15.99 -18.31 -0.32
C ALA A 131 -16.01 -19.75 0.22
N MET A 132 -15.13 -20.61 -0.30
CA MET A 132 -14.96 -21.98 0.20
C MET A 132 -14.54 -22.01 1.67
N SER A 133 -13.60 -21.16 2.08
CA SER A 133 -13.13 -21.13 3.48
C SER A 133 -14.19 -20.64 4.48
N LYS A 134 -15.12 -19.79 4.03
CA LYS A 134 -16.24 -19.26 4.82
C LYS A 134 -17.53 -20.07 4.67
N ASN A 135 -17.55 -21.08 3.80
CA ASN A 135 -18.76 -21.83 3.42
C ASN A 135 -19.91 -20.93 2.92
N LEU A 136 -19.57 -19.99 2.01
CA LEU A 136 -20.49 -19.02 1.42
C LEU A 136 -20.51 -19.15 -0.10
N MET A 137 -21.55 -18.59 -0.73
CA MET A 137 -21.52 -18.32 -2.16
C MET A 137 -20.57 -17.17 -2.48
N VAL A 138 -20.05 -17.13 -3.70
CA VAL A 138 -19.08 -16.11 -4.12
C VAL A 138 -19.64 -14.69 -4.00
N ARG A 139 -20.91 -14.49 -4.38
CA ARG A 139 -21.60 -13.19 -4.23
C ARG A 139 -21.73 -12.79 -2.77
N ASP A 140 -22.20 -13.68 -1.90
CA ASP A 140 -22.37 -13.40 -0.47
C ASP A 140 -21.01 -13.11 0.20
N THR A 141 -19.95 -13.75 -0.28
CA THR A 141 -18.57 -13.46 0.15
C THR A 141 -18.17 -12.03 -0.20
N ALA A 142 -18.48 -11.55 -1.40
CA ALA A 142 -18.17 -10.16 -1.79
C ALA A 142 -18.91 -9.16 -0.89
N LEU A 143 -20.18 -9.43 -0.61
CA LEU A 143 -21.03 -8.63 0.27
C LEU A 143 -20.50 -8.59 1.71
N GLU A 144 -20.17 -9.75 2.29
CA GLU A 144 -19.61 -9.84 3.65
C GLU A 144 -18.26 -9.14 3.76
N LEU A 145 -17.34 -9.37 2.81
CA LEU A 145 -16.04 -8.69 2.80
C LEU A 145 -16.17 -7.17 2.67
N SER A 146 -17.18 -6.70 1.94
CA SER A 146 -17.46 -5.26 1.78
C SER A 146 -17.88 -4.64 3.11
N LYS A 147 -18.83 -5.27 3.80
CA LYS A 147 -19.29 -4.83 5.12
C LYS A 147 -18.17 -4.89 6.17
N ASP A 148 -17.40 -5.98 6.20
CA ASP A 148 -16.25 -6.13 7.09
C ASP A 148 -15.19 -5.04 6.87
N LEU A 149 -14.91 -4.70 5.61
CA LEU A 149 -13.90 -3.70 5.29
C LEU A 149 -14.30 -2.29 5.74
N VAL A 150 -15.56 -1.89 5.52
CA VAL A 150 -16.08 -0.60 6.00
C VAL A 150 -16.10 -0.56 7.52
N ASN A 151 -16.56 -1.63 8.19
CA ASN A 151 -16.53 -1.69 9.65
C ASN A 151 -15.11 -1.53 10.21
N ARG A 152 -14.13 -2.20 9.61
CA ARG A 152 -12.72 -2.05 9.97
C ARG A 152 -12.23 -0.61 9.79
N LEU A 153 -12.61 0.07 8.71
CA LEU A 153 -12.27 1.49 8.50
C LEU A 153 -12.83 2.39 9.60
N MET A 154 -14.06 2.11 10.05
CA MET A 154 -14.78 2.94 11.02
C MET A 154 -14.25 2.81 12.44
N VAL A 155 -13.79 1.61 12.82
CA VAL A 155 -13.17 1.36 14.14
C VAL A 155 -11.64 1.49 14.12
N ASP A 156 -11.06 1.82 12.97
CA ASP A 156 -9.61 1.88 12.79
C ASP A 156 -8.97 2.94 13.70
N ASN A 157 -7.96 2.51 14.45
CA ASN A 157 -7.12 3.35 15.29
C ASN A 157 -5.65 3.10 14.93
N PRO A 158 -5.05 3.94 14.06
CA PRO A 158 -3.67 3.78 13.62
C PRO A 158 -2.69 3.78 14.81
N PRO A 159 -1.77 2.78 14.92
CA PRO A 159 -0.86 2.71 16.06
C PRO A 159 0.19 3.82 16.02
N LYS A 160 0.59 4.29 17.20
CA LYS A 160 1.71 5.19 17.46
C LYS A 160 2.48 4.72 18.70
N LYS A 161 3.79 4.97 18.77
CA LYS A 161 4.68 4.53 19.85
C LYS A 161 5.48 5.70 20.42
N GLU A 162 5.92 5.59 21.67
CA GLU A 162 6.84 6.56 22.28
C GLU A 162 8.22 6.52 21.59
N THR A 163 8.71 5.29 21.33
CA THR A 163 10.00 5.03 20.68
C THR A 163 9.83 4.01 19.56
N PRO A 164 9.28 4.41 18.39
CA PRO A 164 9.00 3.49 17.30
C PRO A 164 10.27 2.88 16.70
N GLU A 165 10.18 1.62 16.23
CA GLU A 165 11.25 0.93 15.50
C GLU A 165 10.99 0.93 13.98
N LEU A 166 11.92 1.50 13.22
CA LEU A 166 11.91 1.55 11.76
C LEU A 166 12.92 0.55 11.19
N LEU A 167 12.42 -0.45 10.48
CA LEU A 167 13.25 -1.38 9.69
C LEU A 167 13.47 -0.82 8.29
N VAL A 168 14.73 -0.69 7.89
CA VAL A 168 15.14 -0.24 6.56
C VAL A 168 15.78 -1.40 5.80
N LEU A 169 15.21 -1.77 4.66
CA LEU A 169 15.77 -2.80 3.77
C LEU A 169 16.18 -2.18 2.44
N TYR A 170 17.38 -2.55 1.99
CA TYR A 170 17.95 -2.05 0.73
C TYR A 170 18.87 -3.09 0.11
N SER A 171 19.17 -2.97 -1.19
CA SER A 171 20.06 -3.89 -1.91
C SER A 171 21.09 -3.17 -2.79
N SER A 172 21.25 -1.86 -2.60
CA SER A 172 22.13 -1.02 -3.41
C SER A 172 23.49 -0.81 -2.74
N ASN A 173 24.51 -0.45 -3.53
CA ASN A 173 25.80 -0.02 -3.02
C ASN A 173 25.75 1.47 -2.62
N TRP A 174 26.28 1.80 -1.44
CA TRP A 174 26.38 3.16 -0.90
C TRP A 174 27.17 4.12 -1.78
N GLU A 175 28.21 3.64 -2.49
CA GLU A 175 29.10 4.51 -3.27
C GLU A 175 28.39 5.22 -4.43
N THR A 176 27.36 4.60 -5.02
CA THR A 176 26.76 5.08 -6.27
C THR A 176 25.25 5.29 -6.21
N SER A 177 24.59 4.88 -5.13
CA SER A 177 23.12 4.86 -5.07
C SER A 177 22.54 6.20 -4.62
N ASN A 178 21.88 6.89 -5.55
CA ASN A 178 21.06 8.05 -5.24
C ASN A 178 19.98 7.75 -4.19
N THR A 179 19.37 6.55 -4.20
CA THR A 179 18.40 6.14 -3.18
C THR A 179 19.00 6.10 -1.77
N LEU A 180 20.23 5.59 -1.64
CA LEU A 180 20.94 5.58 -0.37
C LEU A 180 21.43 6.97 0.04
N MET A 181 21.82 7.83 -0.90
CA MET A 181 22.19 9.22 -0.62
C MET A 181 21.01 10.02 -0.04
N LEU A 182 19.79 9.84 -0.58
CA LEU A 182 18.59 10.40 0.02
C LEU A 182 18.34 9.85 1.42
N TRP A 183 18.45 8.54 1.58
CA TRP A 183 18.29 7.92 2.89
C TRP A 183 19.28 8.45 3.93
N SER A 184 20.56 8.63 3.57
CA SER A 184 21.57 9.27 4.42
C SER A 184 21.20 10.68 4.86
N SER A 185 20.40 11.40 4.05
CA SER A 185 19.94 12.74 4.37
C SER A 185 18.67 12.73 5.23
N VAL A 186 17.80 11.74 5.04
CA VAL A 186 16.57 11.56 5.84
C VAL A 186 16.89 11.03 7.25
N LYS A 187 17.78 10.05 7.36
CA LYS A 187 18.08 9.31 8.59
C LYS A 187 18.40 10.21 9.81
N PRO A 188 19.25 11.25 9.71
CA PRO A 188 19.57 12.13 10.84
C PRO A 188 18.38 12.95 11.36
N LEU A 189 17.32 13.13 10.56
CA LEU A 189 16.14 13.91 10.92
C LEU A 189 15.10 13.11 11.71
N LEU A 190 15.29 11.80 11.84
CA LEU A 190 14.38 10.85 12.49
C LEU A 190 14.69 10.67 14.00
N ASN A 191 14.97 11.77 14.69
CA ASN A 191 15.16 11.77 16.15
C ASN A 191 13.94 11.16 16.85
N GLY A 192 14.17 10.27 17.83
CA GLY A 192 13.11 9.53 18.54
C GLY A 192 12.66 8.24 17.86
N VAL A 193 13.15 7.93 16.65
CA VAL A 193 12.88 6.66 15.95
C VAL A 193 14.10 5.75 16.05
N LYS A 194 13.92 4.52 16.53
CA LYS A 194 14.99 3.50 16.54
C LYS A 194 15.10 2.89 15.15
N ILE A 195 16.26 3.04 14.52
CA ILE A 195 16.47 2.58 13.13
C ILE A 195 17.28 1.29 13.13
N LYS A 196 16.78 0.27 12.42
CA LYS A 196 17.51 -0.95 12.09
C LYS A 196 17.66 -1.06 10.57
N GLU A 197 18.89 -1.09 10.08
CA GLU A 197 19.21 -1.24 8.67
C GLU A 197 19.66 -2.67 8.38
N ILE A 198 19.14 -3.27 7.30
CA ILE A 198 19.61 -4.57 6.79
C ILE A 198 19.91 -4.41 5.30
N HIS A 199 21.18 -4.63 4.95
CA HIS A 199 21.61 -4.72 3.56
C HIS A 199 21.33 -6.12 3.01
N ILE A 200 20.53 -6.19 1.97
CA ILE A 200 20.23 -7.42 1.23
C ILE A 200 21.24 -7.56 0.09
N GLU A 201 22.44 -8.06 0.45
CA GLU A 201 23.55 -8.27 -0.48
C GLU A 201 23.15 -9.19 -1.64
N ASN A 202 23.75 -8.98 -2.82
CA ASN A 202 23.52 -9.84 -3.96
C ASN A 202 23.93 -11.29 -3.65
N GLY A 203 23.04 -12.25 -3.91
CA GLY A 203 23.24 -13.66 -3.57
C GLY A 203 22.96 -14.03 -2.11
N SER A 204 22.78 -13.07 -1.19
CA SER A 204 22.41 -13.35 0.20
C SER A 204 20.96 -13.84 0.35
N VAL A 205 20.11 -13.47 -0.59
CA VAL A 205 18.72 -13.91 -0.69
C VAL A 205 18.51 -14.68 -1.99
N ARG A 206 18.02 -15.92 -1.85
CA ARG A 206 17.42 -16.66 -2.98
C ARG A 206 15.95 -16.30 -3.08
N ASP A 207 15.45 -16.16 -4.30
CA ASP A 207 14.03 -15.96 -4.55
C ASP A 207 13.20 -17.18 -4.12
N CYS A 208 11.89 -16.98 -3.99
CA CYS A 208 10.94 -18.02 -3.64
C CYS A 208 10.83 -19.05 -4.76
N ILE A 209 11.02 -20.34 -4.43
CA ILE A 209 10.77 -21.44 -5.38
C ILE A 209 9.31 -21.74 -5.65
N GLY A 210 8.38 -21.04 -4.99
CA GLY A 210 6.96 -21.39 -5.07
C GLY A 210 6.67 -22.76 -4.47
N CYS A 211 7.10 -23.01 -3.23
CA CYS A 211 6.86 -24.27 -2.53
C CYS A 211 5.36 -24.66 -2.56
N PRO A 212 5.01 -25.97 -2.56
CA PRO A 212 3.64 -26.40 -2.37
C PRO A 212 3.00 -25.78 -1.14
N TYR A 213 1.70 -25.48 -1.19
CA TYR A 213 0.98 -24.76 -0.14
C TYR A 213 1.21 -25.33 1.26
N LYS A 214 1.12 -26.65 1.43
CA LYS A 214 1.31 -27.33 2.72
C LYS A 214 2.73 -27.14 3.24
N THR A 215 3.74 -27.18 2.36
CA THR A 215 5.15 -26.95 2.70
C THR A 215 5.40 -25.51 3.14
N CYS A 216 4.92 -24.54 2.37
CA CYS A 216 5.05 -23.12 2.73
C CYS A 216 4.37 -22.82 4.08
N LYS A 217 3.18 -23.39 4.31
CA LYS A 217 2.46 -23.27 5.57
C LYS A 217 3.25 -23.86 6.75
N HIS A 218 3.84 -25.05 6.60
CA HIS A 218 4.62 -25.70 7.65
C HIS A 218 5.82 -24.85 8.10
N TYR A 219 6.64 -24.38 7.16
CA TYR A 219 7.78 -23.51 7.50
C TYR A 219 7.34 -22.18 8.09
N GLY A 220 6.26 -21.57 7.56
CA GLY A 220 5.73 -20.31 8.07
C GLY A 220 5.30 -20.38 9.54
N GLN A 221 4.72 -21.49 9.99
CA GLN A 221 4.35 -21.70 11.41
C GLN A 221 5.56 -21.63 12.35
N GLN A 222 6.74 -22.00 11.85
CA GLN A 222 8.00 -21.98 12.59
C GLN A 222 8.79 -20.68 12.37
N GLU A 223 8.21 -19.66 11.73
CA GLU A 223 8.92 -18.43 11.32
C GLU A 223 10.16 -18.74 10.48
N ARG A 224 10.06 -19.78 9.64
CA ARG A 224 11.10 -20.23 8.73
C ARG A 224 10.64 -20.10 7.29
N CYS A 225 11.61 -20.23 6.39
CA CYS A 225 11.40 -20.39 4.96
C CYS A 225 12.28 -21.55 4.48
N TYR A 226 11.89 -22.21 3.39
CA TYR A 226 12.61 -23.35 2.83
C TYR A 226 14.12 -23.11 2.70
N TYR A 227 14.51 -21.92 2.23
CA TYR A 227 15.93 -21.57 2.04
C TYR A 227 16.67 -21.08 3.30
N GLY A 228 15.97 -20.74 4.39
CA GLY A 228 16.62 -20.13 5.55
C GLY A 228 17.37 -18.84 5.19
N GLY A 229 18.62 -18.72 5.64
CA GLY A 229 19.51 -17.59 5.37
C GLY A 229 19.06 -16.28 6.03
N ILE A 230 19.53 -15.15 5.47
CA ILE A 230 19.28 -13.79 5.98
C ILE A 230 17.79 -13.52 6.26
N MET A 231 16.89 -14.13 5.48
CA MET A 231 15.45 -14.00 5.69
C MET A 231 15.02 -14.48 7.07
N VAL A 232 15.53 -15.62 7.53
CA VAL A 232 15.14 -16.23 8.81
C VAL A 232 15.97 -15.68 9.96
N THR A 233 17.26 -15.42 9.73
CA THR A 233 18.17 -14.99 10.80
C THR A 233 18.03 -13.51 11.14
N GLU A 234 17.66 -12.66 10.17
CA GLU A 234 17.70 -11.20 10.34
C GLU A 234 16.39 -10.52 9.93
N VAL A 235 15.89 -10.78 8.72
CA VAL A 235 14.74 -10.05 8.17
C VAL A 235 13.44 -10.38 8.89
N TYR A 236 13.09 -11.66 9.08
CA TYR A 236 11.84 -12.03 9.76
C TYR A 236 11.79 -11.53 11.21
N PRO A 237 12.83 -11.72 12.06
CA PRO A 237 12.84 -11.14 13.40
C PRO A 237 12.67 -9.61 13.36
N ALA A 238 13.33 -8.92 12.42
CA ALA A 238 13.23 -7.47 12.30
C ALA A 238 11.84 -7.01 11.84
N VAL A 239 11.21 -7.72 10.91
CA VAL A 239 9.84 -7.42 10.45
C VAL A 239 8.83 -7.65 11.57
N LEU A 240 9.04 -8.66 12.41
CA LEU A 240 8.20 -8.90 13.59
C LEU A 240 8.37 -7.78 14.63
N SER A 241 9.60 -7.32 14.89
CA SER A 241 9.89 -6.30 15.89
C SER A 241 9.52 -4.87 15.48
N CYS A 242 9.60 -4.53 14.19
CA CYS A 242 9.45 -3.14 13.75
C CYS A 242 8.00 -2.64 13.81
N ASP A 243 7.83 -1.33 13.95
CA ASP A 243 6.56 -0.62 13.80
C ASP A 243 6.34 -0.15 12.36
N ALA A 244 7.43 0.01 11.61
CA ALA A 244 7.40 0.39 10.20
C ALA A 244 8.49 -0.30 9.40
N LEU A 245 8.18 -0.56 8.13
CA LEU A 245 9.10 -1.04 7.11
C LEU A 245 9.34 0.09 6.10
N LEU A 246 10.60 0.42 5.83
CA LEU A 246 11.02 1.34 4.79
C LEU A 246 11.88 0.60 3.75
N LEU A 247 11.46 0.65 2.50
CA LEU A 247 12.18 0.05 1.38
C LEU A 247 12.89 1.12 0.56
N LEU A 248 14.20 0.96 0.38
CA LEU A 248 14.99 1.79 -0.54
C LEU A 248 15.01 1.12 -1.91
N CYS A 249 14.27 1.69 -2.87
CA CYS A 249 14.02 1.08 -4.15
C CYS A 249 14.60 1.94 -5.30
N PRO A 250 15.85 1.68 -5.74
CA PRO A 250 16.25 2.11 -7.07
C PRO A 250 15.37 1.45 -8.14
N ASN A 251 15.13 2.15 -9.25
CA ASN A 251 14.41 1.61 -10.39
C ASN A 251 15.31 0.69 -11.24
N TYR A 252 14.94 -0.59 -11.36
CA TYR A 252 15.52 -1.55 -12.29
C TYR A 252 14.47 -1.96 -13.34
N ASN A 253 14.50 -1.32 -14.51
CA ASN A 253 13.57 -1.60 -15.63
C ASN A 253 12.09 -1.55 -15.21
N ASP A 254 11.70 -0.44 -14.58
CA ASP A 254 10.37 -0.20 -14.02
C ASP A 254 9.94 -1.21 -12.96
N SER A 255 10.92 -1.79 -12.26
CA SER A 255 10.73 -2.79 -11.21
C SER A 255 11.60 -2.49 -10.00
N ILE A 256 11.13 -2.96 -8.84
CA ILE A 256 12.00 -3.09 -7.66
C ILE A 256 13.10 -4.12 -7.94
N SER A 257 14.22 -4.02 -7.21
CA SER A 257 15.35 -4.94 -7.39
C SER A 257 14.94 -6.41 -7.19
N ALA A 258 15.65 -7.33 -7.84
CA ALA A 258 15.42 -8.77 -7.70
C ALA A 258 15.57 -9.23 -6.23
N ASN A 259 16.52 -8.66 -5.48
CA ASN A 259 16.73 -8.97 -4.07
C ASN A 259 15.53 -8.53 -3.21
N LEU A 260 15.02 -7.31 -3.41
CA LEU A 260 13.84 -6.84 -2.68
C LEU A 260 12.58 -7.60 -3.10
N SER A 261 12.45 -7.95 -4.38
CA SER A 261 11.39 -8.86 -4.87
C SER A 261 11.43 -10.20 -4.13
N ALA A 262 12.62 -10.81 -4.01
CA ALA A 262 12.83 -12.05 -3.30
C ALA A 262 12.45 -11.95 -1.82
N VAL A 263 12.84 -10.86 -1.14
CA VAL A 263 12.41 -10.56 0.23
C VAL A 263 10.89 -10.51 0.32
N ILE A 264 10.24 -9.70 -0.52
CA ILE A 264 8.78 -9.52 -0.53
C ILE A 264 8.06 -10.84 -0.81
N ASN A 265 8.53 -11.65 -1.75
CA ASN A 265 7.97 -12.96 -2.07
C ASN A 265 8.06 -13.89 -0.87
N ARG A 266 9.21 -13.90 -0.19
CA ARG A 266 9.48 -14.76 0.97
C ARG A 266 8.80 -14.29 2.25
N LEU A 267 8.42 -13.02 2.38
CA LEU A 267 7.57 -12.56 3.49
C LEU A 267 6.22 -13.29 3.54
N THR A 268 5.79 -13.93 2.45
CA THR A 268 4.57 -14.76 2.44
C THR A 268 4.61 -15.86 3.49
N ALA A 269 5.76 -16.49 3.75
CA ALA A 269 5.85 -17.52 4.78
C ALA A 269 5.54 -16.96 6.18
N LEU A 270 6.13 -15.80 6.51
CA LEU A 270 5.88 -15.11 7.77
C LEU A 270 4.45 -14.56 7.88
N PHE A 271 3.96 -13.94 6.81
CA PHE A 271 2.61 -13.35 6.71
C PHE A 271 1.49 -14.36 7.03
N ARG A 272 1.70 -15.64 6.69
CA ARG A 272 0.73 -16.71 6.97
C ARG A 272 0.59 -17.01 8.46
N LYS A 273 1.60 -16.69 9.27
CA LYS A 273 1.56 -16.82 10.73
C LYS A 273 1.13 -15.51 11.38
N THR A 274 1.72 -14.40 10.95
CA THR A 274 1.53 -13.08 11.55
C THR A 274 1.15 -12.08 10.47
N GLN A 275 -0.04 -11.50 10.56
CA GLN A 275 -0.46 -10.41 9.70
C GLN A 275 0.14 -9.09 10.21
N PHE A 276 0.34 -8.12 9.32
CA PHE A 276 1.07 -6.88 9.57
C PHE A 276 0.14 -5.66 9.64
N TYR A 277 -1.09 -5.84 10.11
CA TYR A 277 -2.12 -4.79 10.17
C TYR A 277 -1.74 -3.59 11.04
N ASP A 278 -0.77 -3.76 11.94
CA ASP A 278 -0.24 -2.78 12.88
C ASP A 278 1.06 -2.11 12.40
N LYS A 279 1.58 -2.49 11.23
CA LYS A 279 2.86 -1.99 10.71
C LYS A 279 2.67 -1.07 9.52
N TYR A 280 3.40 0.05 9.50
CA TYR A 280 3.39 0.98 8.38
C TYR A 280 4.41 0.62 7.30
N LEU A 281 4.10 0.97 6.06
CA LEU A 281 5.03 0.89 4.94
C LEU A 281 5.43 2.29 4.49
N PHE A 282 6.74 2.50 4.32
CA PHE A 282 7.34 3.66 3.67
C PHE A 282 8.27 3.23 2.53
N SER A 283 8.62 4.15 1.64
CA SER A 283 9.66 3.89 0.64
C SER A 283 10.35 5.16 0.16
N ILE A 284 11.64 5.05 -0.14
CA ILE A 284 12.36 6.02 -0.96
C ILE A 284 12.62 5.35 -2.31
N ILE A 285 12.15 5.96 -3.38
CA ILE A 285 12.28 5.47 -4.75
C ILE A 285 13.06 6.50 -5.55
N VAL A 286 14.13 6.05 -6.20
CA VAL A 286 14.85 6.90 -7.15
C VAL A 286 14.93 6.22 -8.50
N SER A 287 14.44 6.91 -9.53
CA SER A 287 14.53 6.47 -10.91
C SER A 287 15.60 7.27 -11.65
N GLY A 288 16.34 6.62 -12.56
CA GLY A 288 17.28 7.34 -13.42
C GLY A 288 16.60 8.31 -14.40
N HIS A 289 15.42 7.93 -14.90
CA HIS A 289 14.69 8.69 -15.93
C HIS A 289 13.21 8.88 -15.60
N SER A 290 12.49 7.80 -15.31
CA SER A 290 11.04 7.80 -15.03
C SER A 290 10.60 6.53 -14.29
N GLY A 291 9.31 6.36 -14.04
CA GLY A 291 8.75 5.07 -13.57
C GLY A 291 8.77 4.85 -12.06
N SER A 292 9.03 5.87 -11.25
CA SER A 292 8.98 5.71 -9.78
C SER A 292 7.57 5.36 -9.29
N ASP A 293 6.54 5.87 -9.97
CA ASP A 293 5.14 5.54 -9.75
C ASP A 293 4.85 4.05 -9.96
N LEU A 294 5.48 3.42 -10.95
CA LEU A 294 5.35 1.98 -11.22
C LEU A 294 5.91 1.14 -10.07
N LEU A 295 7.02 1.57 -9.45
CA LEU A 295 7.57 0.92 -8.26
C LEU A 295 6.66 1.13 -7.05
N ALA A 296 6.12 2.35 -6.85
CA ALA A 296 5.18 2.62 -5.78
C ALA A 296 3.91 1.75 -5.91
N GLU A 297 3.35 1.61 -7.12
CA GLU A 297 2.24 0.70 -7.41
C GLU A 297 2.57 -0.77 -7.10
N GLN A 298 3.80 -1.22 -7.38
CA GLN A 298 4.26 -2.57 -7.01
C GLN A 298 4.29 -2.77 -5.50
N LEU A 299 4.81 -1.80 -4.74
CA LEU A 299 4.85 -1.85 -3.28
C LEU A 299 3.44 -1.85 -2.67
N ILE A 300 2.54 -0.98 -3.17
CA ILE A 300 1.12 -0.95 -2.77
C ILE A 300 0.49 -2.34 -2.98
N SER A 301 0.66 -2.91 -4.18
CA SER A 301 0.12 -4.22 -4.51
C SER A 301 0.69 -5.31 -3.59
N ALA A 302 2.01 -5.40 -3.48
CA ALA A 302 2.67 -6.54 -2.85
C ALA A 302 2.62 -6.54 -1.32
N LEU A 303 2.56 -5.35 -0.70
CA LEU A 303 2.70 -5.18 0.75
C LEU A 303 1.42 -4.68 1.41
N ASN A 304 0.78 -3.64 0.87
CA ASN A 304 -0.46 -3.12 1.46
C ASN A 304 -1.68 -3.99 1.12
N ILE A 305 -1.93 -4.22 -0.17
CA ILE A 305 -3.08 -5.02 -0.61
C ILE A 305 -2.90 -6.50 -0.21
N ASN A 306 -1.72 -7.08 -0.49
CA ASN A 306 -1.53 -8.52 -0.33
C ASN A 306 -1.01 -8.95 1.06
N LYS A 307 -0.21 -8.11 1.74
CA LYS A 307 0.43 -8.45 3.03
C LYS A 307 0.03 -7.55 4.19
N THR A 308 -1.09 -6.84 4.08
CA THR A 308 -1.75 -6.13 5.20
C THR A 308 -0.95 -5.00 5.85
N PHE A 309 0.18 -4.56 5.29
CA PHE A 309 0.85 -3.35 5.76
C PHE A 309 -0.06 -2.14 5.59
N ARG A 310 -0.05 -1.21 6.53
CA ARG A 310 -0.77 0.07 6.44
C ARG A 310 -0.01 1.04 5.54
N LEU A 311 -0.72 1.88 4.78
CA LEU A 311 -0.11 2.99 4.05
C LEU A 311 -0.41 4.30 4.79
N PRO A 312 0.59 4.99 5.35
CA PRO A 312 0.43 6.36 5.79
C PRO A 312 0.23 7.28 4.59
N SER A 313 -0.34 8.48 4.81
CA SER A 313 -0.39 9.52 3.78
C SER A 313 1.00 9.81 3.24
N ASN A 314 1.14 9.99 1.92
CA ASN A 314 2.43 10.23 1.27
C ASN A 314 3.51 9.21 1.69
N PHE A 315 3.22 7.91 1.56
CA PHE A 315 4.09 6.85 2.09
C PHE A 315 5.46 6.78 1.40
N THR A 316 5.59 7.37 0.22
CA THR A 316 6.81 7.31 -0.58
C THR A 316 7.36 8.69 -0.92
N MET A 317 8.68 8.81 -0.85
CA MET A 317 9.46 9.87 -1.51
C MET A 317 9.95 9.32 -2.85
N MET A 318 9.60 9.99 -3.94
CA MET A 318 9.94 9.58 -5.31
C MET A 318 10.70 10.71 -6.00
N GLU A 319 11.91 10.41 -6.47
CA GLU A 319 12.78 11.38 -7.15
C GLU A 319 13.36 10.79 -8.44
N THR A 320 13.79 11.67 -9.35
CA THR A 320 14.46 11.28 -10.59
C THR A 320 15.88 11.82 -10.61
N ALA A 321 16.87 10.93 -10.65
CA ALA A 321 18.29 11.28 -10.71
C ALA A 321 19.10 10.13 -11.31
N ASN A 322 19.88 10.42 -12.36
CA ASN A 322 20.64 9.41 -13.09
C ASN A 322 22.05 9.24 -12.54
N ASP A 323 22.88 10.29 -12.60
CA ASP A 323 24.28 10.17 -12.21
C ASP A 323 24.40 10.17 -10.67
N PRO A 324 25.40 9.47 -10.10
CA PRO A 324 25.62 9.45 -8.66
C PRO A 324 25.73 10.86 -8.08
N GLY A 325 24.93 11.16 -7.06
CA GLY A 325 24.90 12.45 -6.37
C GLY A 325 23.96 13.48 -6.98
N ASP A 326 23.40 13.24 -8.17
CA ASP A 326 22.47 14.19 -8.80
C ASP A 326 21.21 14.41 -7.99
N VAL A 327 20.79 13.41 -7.23
CA VAL A 327 19.57 13.51 -6.41
C VAL A 327 19.66 14.62 -5.36
N LEU A 328 20.87 14.93 -4.89
CA LEU A 328 21.12 15.99 -3.91
C LEU A 328 21.20 17.38 -4.55
N LYS A 329 21.23 17.46 -5.88
CA LYS A 329 21.27 18.71 -6.65
C LYS A 329 19.89 19.13 -7.14
N LEU A 330 18.86 18.31 -6.91
CA LEU A 330 17.50 18.61 -7.33
C LEU A 330 16.96 19.84 -6.59
N ASP A 331 16.23 20.69 -7.31
CA ASP A 331 15.58 21.86 -6.72
C ASP A 331 14.68 21.46 -5.55
N ASP A 332 14.75 22.23 -4.45
CA ASP A 332 13.99 22.02 -3.22
C ASP A 332 14.14 20.65 -2.55
N ILE A 333 15.19 19.88 -2.87
CA ILE A 333 15.34 18.51 -2.33
C ILE A 333 15.41 18.48 -0.81
N GLU A 334 16.07 19.47 -0.19
CA GLU A 334 16.15 19.58 1.28
C GLU A 334 14.75 19.68 1.90
N SER A 335 13.86 20.50 1.33
CA SER A 335 12.47 20.59 1.79
C SER A 335 11.70 19.28 1.59
N ARG A 336 11.97 18.54 0.50
CA ARG A 336 11.34 17.22 0.29
C ARG A 336 11.83 16.18 1.31
N ILE A 337 13.12 16.18 1.62
CA ILE A 337 13.75 15.35 2.65
C ILE A 337 13.12 15.64 4.02
N GLU A 338 13.04 16.92 4.41
CA GLU A 338 12.44 17.34 5.68
C GLU A 338 10.98 16.92 5.79
N ARG A 339 10.17 17.18 4.75
CA ARG A 339 8.76 16.79 4.72
C ARG A 339 8.57 15.29 4.85
N PHE A 340 9.42 14.49 4.20
CA PHE A 340 9.34 13.03 4.30
C PHE A 340 9.72 12.53 5.70
N ALA A 341 10.80 13.07 6.28
CA ALA A 341 11.21 12.74 7.66
C ALA A 341 10.14 13.13 8.68
N ASP A 342 9.53 14.30 8.53
CA ASP A 342 8.43 14.77 9.38
C ASP A 342 7.19 13.90 9.24
N ASN A 343 6.87 13.44 8.03
CA ASN A 343 5.77 12.51 7.82
C ASN A 343 5.99 11.18 8.57
N ILE A 344 7.21 10.63 8.51
CA ILE A 344 7.57 9.41 9.27
C ILE A 344 7.38 9.65 10.77
N LYS A 345 7.95 10.74 11.32
CA LYS A 345 7.81 11.07 12.75
C LYS A 345 6.35 11.25 13.16
N LYS A 346 5.59 12.05 12.42
CA LYS A 346 4.15 12.30 12.70
C LYS A 346 3.31 11.04 12.64
N THR A 347 3.66 10.10 11.77
CA THR A 347 2.97 8.82 11.64
C THR A 347 3.26 7.90 12.82
N LEU A 348 4.53 7.80 13.25
CA LEU A 348 4.98 6.76 14.17
C LEU A 348 5.02 7.19 15.64
N ILE A 349 5.35 8.45 15.91
CA ILE A 349 5.54 8.97 17.26
C ILE A 349 4.18 9.42 17.83
N LYS A 350 3.97 9.13 19.11
CA LYS A 350 2.79 9.54 19.88
C LYS A 350 2.66 11.05 20.00
#